data_AF-A0A139ALF3-F1
#
_entry.id   AF-A0A139ALF3-F1
#
_cell.length_a   1.000
_cell.length_b   1.000
_cell.length_c   1.000
_cell.angle_alpha   90.00
_cell.angle_beta   90.00
_cell.angle_gamma   90.00
#
_symmetry.space_group_name_H-M   'P 1'
#
loop_
_entity.id
_entity.type
_entity.pdbx_description
1 polymer ?
#
loop_
_entity_poly.entity_id
_entity_poly.type
_entity_poly.pdbx_seq_one_letter_code
_entity_poly.pdbx_strand_id
1 'polypeptide(L)'
;MPSIDLPSIVTVLVAASLALHVPTYLRGTDLSFHTGLANFPSPFSSPVRAPHEISPQRTKLFGDPNDGLLGDPFNGEEDYVCDTTFRAVRIVNRDPLVMYIEGFLRKGEPEWIISKANPLLARSSVVDVDDDPTEKRNATSLYRTSSTAFLTRSGDRILRCIESRASTFTGVPVRNTEGLQVTYYKEGQEYKPHWDYFPREFASMGEQLKRGGQRVTTLFAYLNTVPLPASFTGAPNSAFPASYTPPDEPPRPRAQLIGAGATQFPDLGVEVFPVKGAAAMWWDVGLKGEDDPR
;
A
#
# COMPACT_ATOMS: atom_id res chain seq x y z
N MET A 1 2.41 -27.15 -0.08
CA MET A 1 1.60 -25.95 -0.42
C MET A 1 1.50 -25.89 -1.93
N PRO A 2 0.31 -25.72 -2.54
CA PRO A 2 0.19 -25.72 -3.99
C PRO A 2 0.88 -24.47 -4.54
N SER A 3 1.74 -24.65 -5.55
CA SER A 3 2.36 -23.59 -6.31
C SER A 3 1.26 -22.77 -6.98
N ILE A 4 1.16 -21.48 -6.63
CA ILE A 4 0.22 -20.57 -7.27
C ILE A 4 0.73 -20.33 -8.69
N ASP A 5 0.04 -20.90 -9.67
CA ASP A 5 0.30 -20.77 -11.10
C ASP A 5 -0.02 -19.34 -11.55
N LEU A 6 0.91 -18.69 -12.26
CA LEU A 6 0.80 -17.28 -12.71
C LEU A 6 -0.51 -16.90 -13.44
N PRO A 7 -1.23 -17.81 -14.14
CA PRO A 7 -2.53 -17.50 -14.73
C PRO A 7 -3.66 -17.26 -13.71
N SER A 8 -3.48 -17.64 -12.44
CA SER A 8 -4.50 -17.49 -11.38
C SER A 8 -4.60 -16.05 -10.81
N ILE A 9 -3.79 -15.11 -11.32
CA ILE A 9 -3.69 -13.72 -10.85
C ILE A 9 -4.85 -12.83 -11.36
N VAL A 10 -5.70 -13.35 -12.25
CA VAL A 10 -6.75 -12.57 -12.93
C VAL A 10 -7.96 -12.25 -12.02
N THR A 11 -8.13 -12.93 -10.87
CA THR A 11 -9.31 -12.77 -9.99
C THR A 11 -8.92 -12.51 -8.52
N VAL A 12 -7.92 -11.67 -8.30
CA VAL A 12 -7.33 -11.43 -6.98
C VAL A 12 -7.06 -9.94 -6.84
N LEU A 13 -7.24 -9.31 -5.68
CA LEU A 13 -6.60 -8.02 -5.41
C LEU A 13 -5.33 -8.28 -4.61
N VAL A 14 -4.18 -7.86 -5.14
CA VAL A 14 -2.98 -7.72 -4.32
C VAL A 14 -2.60 -6.25 -4.25
N ALA A 15 -2.46 -5.72 -3.04
CA ALA A 15 -2.11 -4.33 -2.84
C ALA A 15 -1.11 -4.14 -1.71
N ALA A 16 -0.23 -3.16 -1.89
CA ALA A 16 0.75 -2.77 -0.89
C ALA A 16 0.37 -1.42 -0.29
N SER A 17 0.15 -1.37 1.03
CA SER A 17 -0.12 -0.13 1.76
C SER A 17 1.12 0.36 2.51
N LEU A 18 1.35 1.67 2.43
CA LEU A 18 2.28 2.42 3.26
C LEU A 18 1.45 3.42 4.07
N ALA A 19 1.22 3.08 5.33
CA ALA A 19 0.70 4.03 6.30
C ALA A 19 1.85 4.92 6.76
N LEU A 20 1.62 6.23 6.74
CA LEU A 20 2.64 7.25 6.97
C LEU A 20 2.34 8.03 8.25
N HIS A 21 3.27 8.01 9.20
CA HIS A 21 3.12 8.65 10.49
C HIS A 21 3.74 10.05 10.53
N VAL A 22 3.05 11.01 11.13
CA VAL A 22 3.72 12.21 11.64
C VAL A 22 4.01 11.97 13.13
N PRO A 23 5.25 12.16 13.61
CA PRO A 23 5.52 12.06 15.04
C PRO A 23 4.70 13.15 15.71
N THR A 24 3.93 12.79 16.73
CA THR A 24 3.27 13.74 17.61
C THR A 24 4.33 14.49 18.40
N TYR A 25 4.98 15.49 17.80
CA TYR A 25 5.77 16.45 18.55
C TYR A 25 4.80 17.28 19.38
N LEU A 26 4.91 17.07 20.68
CA LEU A 26 4.35 17.83 21.79
C LEU A 26 3.97 19.27 21.40
N ARG A 27 2.74 19.68 21.78
CA ARG A 27 2.42 21.10 21.96
C ARG A 27 3.53 21.73 22.79
N GLY A 28 4.24 22.69 22.18
CA GLY A 28 5.17 23.60 22.85
C GLY A 28 6.49 22.95 23.29
N THR A 29 7.56 23.20 22.54
CA THR A 29 8.85 23.74 23.01
C THR A 29 9.84 23.77 21.84
N ASP A 30 10.77 24.73 21.91
CA ASP A 30 11.68 25.20 20.88
C ASP A 30 12.41 24.14 20.03
N LEU A 31 12.54 24.46 18.74
CA LEU A 31 13.43 23.80 17.79
C LEU A 31 14.89 24.20 18.08
N SER A 32 15.57 23.45 18.94
CA SER A 32 17.04 23.46 18.99
C SER A 32 17.59 22.27 18.19
N PHE A 33 18.24 22.57 17.06
CA PHE A 33 19.00 21.60 16.26
C PHE A 33 20.26 21.18 17.03
N HIS A 34 20.35 19.91 17.43
CA HIS A 34 21.62 19.33 17.87
C HIS A 34 22.35 18.69 16.68
N THR A 35 23.43 19.34 16.24
CA THR A 35 24.43 18.80 15.32
C THR A 35 25.37 17.86 16.09
N GLY A 36 25.05 16.57 16.13
CA GLY A 36 25.92 15.53 16.66
C GLY A 36 26.37 14.57 15.56
N LEU A 37 27.63 14.67 15.13
CA LEU A 37 28.28 13.68 14.25
C LEU A 37 28.51 12.40 15.05
N ALA A 38 27.88 11.29 14.65
CA ALA A 38 28.17 9.97 15.21
C ALA A 38 29.25 9.28 14.36
N ASN A 39 30.37 8.96 15.00
CA ASN A 39 31.49 8.20 14.44
C ASN A 39 31.12 6.73 14.19
N PHE A 40 31.47 6.21 13.01
CA PHE A 40 31.38 4.79 12.66
C PHE A 40 32.74 4.09 12.87
N PRO A 41 32.79 2.87 13.43
CA PRO A 41 33.96 2.00 13.28
C PRO A 41 33.91 1.22 11.96
N SER A 42 35.07 1.14 11.29
CA SER A 42 35.31 0.38 10.04
C SER A 42 35.39 -1.15 10.26
N PRO A 43 35.34 -1.97 9.19
CA PRO A 43 34.72 -3.29 9.23
C PRO A 43 35.70 -4.43 9.56
N PHE A 44 35.15 -5.49 10.16
CA PHE A 44 35.82 -6.79 10.25
C PHE A 44 35.77 -7.52 8.91
N SER A 45 36.93 -7.95 8.44
CA SER A 45 37.13 -8.85 7.29
C SER A 45 36.82 -10.29 7.68
N SER A 46 35.97 -10.97 6.91
CA SER A 46 35.79 -12.43 6.95
C SER A 46 36.33 -13.07 5.67
N PRO A 47 36.82 -14.33 5.73
CA PRO A 47 37.61 -14.92 4.66
C PRO A 47 36.77 -15.37 3.45
N VAL A 48 37.42 -15.33 2.29
CA VAL A 48 36.91 -15.73 0.97
C VAL A 48 36.58 -17.23 0.95
N ARG A 49 35.34 -17.57 0.62
CA ARG A 49 34.90 -18.95 0.36
C ARG A 49 35.06 -19.26 -1.14
N ALA A 50 35.58 -20.46 -1.43
CA ALA A 50 35.81 -20.96 -2.78
C ALA A 50 34.52 -21.02 -3.63
N PRO A 51 34.62 -20.85 -4.97
CA PRO A 51 33.47 -20.82 -5.85
C PRO A 51 32.80 -22.20 -5.93
N HIS A 52 31.50 -22.25 -5.63
CA HIS A 52 30.64 -23.36 -5.99
C HIS A 52 30.25 -23.24 -7.46
N GLU A 53 30.37 -24.32 -8.23
CA GLU A 53 29.86 -24.40 -9.61
C GLU A 53 28.36 -24.10 -9.63
N ILE A 54 27.99 -23.01 -10.31
CA ILE A 54 26.61 -22.60 -10.51
C ILE A 54 26.08 -23.34 -11.73
N SER A 55 25.24 -24.35 -11.49
CA SER A 55 24.30 -24.86 -12.51
C SER A 55 23.50 -23.68 -13.06
N PRO A 56 23.26 -23.56 -14.39
CA PRO A 56 22.55 -22.42 -14.97
C PRO A 56 21.12 -22.35 -14.43
N GLN A 57 20.94 -21.64 -13.32
CA GLN A 57 19.63 -21.25 -12.84
C GLN A 57 19.09 -20.28 -13.87
N ARG A 58 18.02 -20.69 -14.54
CA ARG A 58 17.21 -19.84 -15.41
C ARG A 58 16.93 -18.54 -14.64
N THR A 59 17.60 -17.45 -15.01
CA THR A 59 17.42 -16.16 -14.34
C THR A 59 15.95 -15.77 -14.46
N LYS A 60 15.29 -15.59 -13.31
CA LYS A 60 13.89 -15.24 -13.28
C LYS A 60 13.76 -13.79 -13.72
N LEU A 61 13.30 -13.57 -14.95
CA LEU A 61 13.00 -12.23 -15.46
C LEU A 61 11.71 -11.72 -14.81
N PHE A 62 11.77 -10.55 -14.17
CA PHE A 62 10.63 -9.84 -13.60
C PHE A 62 10.16 -8.75 -14.55
N GLY A 63 8.84 -8.74 -14.81
CA GLY A 63 8.18 -7.76 -15.66
C GLY A 63 7.93 -8.26 -17.09
N ASP A 64 6.78 -7.91 -17.63
CA ASP A 64 6.42 -8.16 -19.03
C ASP A 64 6.75 -6.91 -19.86
N PRO A 65 7.59 -6.99 -20.91
CA PRO A 65 7.88 -5.87 -21.81
C PRO A 65 6.63 -5.15 -22.33
N ASN A 66 5.49 -5.84 -22.45
CA ASN A 66 4.27 -5.33 -23.08
C ASN A 66 3.19 -4.87 -22.10
N ASP A 67 3.41 -4.94 -20.78
CA ASP A 67 2.40 -4.56 -19.78
C ASP A 67 2.19 -3.04 -19.61
N GLY A 68 2.87 -2.22 -20.43
CA GLY A 68 2.72 -0.77 -20.44
C GLY A 68 3.24 -0.03 -19.19
N LEU A 69 3.81 -0.72 -18.20
CA LEU A 69 4.48 -0.09 -17.06
C LEU A 69 5.78 0.60 -17.48
N LEU A 70 6.17 1.63 -16.73
CA LEU A 70 7.43 2.35 -16.96
C LEU A 70 8.64 1.51 -16.53
N GLY A 71 9.80 1.80 -17.12
CA GLY A 71 11.06 1.08 -16.86
C GLY A 71 11.18 -0.23 -17.63
N ASP A 72 12.32 -0.91 -17.44
CA ASP A 72 12.65 -2.16 -18.13
C ASP A 72 12.49 -3.37 -17.19
N PRO A 73 12.21 -4.58 -17.73
CA PRO A 73 12.29 -5.81 -16.95
C PRO A 73 13.69 -6.04 -16.37
N PHE A 74 13.77 -6.74 -15.24
CA PHE A 74 15.03 -7.00 -14.53
C PHE A 74 15.10 -8.45 -14.02
N ASN A 75 16.30 -8.98 -13.80
CA ASN A 75 16.49 -10.35 -13.29
C ASN A 75 16.57 -10.40 -11.76
N GLY A 76 16.90 -9.30 -11.10
CA GLY A 76 16.73 -9.15 -9.66
C GLY A 76 17.40 -7.91 -9.09
N GLU A 77 17.91 -8.09 -7.88
CA GLU A 77 18.86 -7.22 -7.15
C GLU A 77 19.67 -6.31 -8.06
N GLU A 78 20.61 -6.93 -8.77
CA GLU A 78 21.83 -6.33 -9.30
C GLU A 78 21.61 -5.44 -10.52
N ASP A 79 20.65 -5.79 -11.37
CA ASP A 79 20.32 -5.09 -12.61
C ASP A 79 19.11 -4.15 -12.48
N TYR A 80 18.45 -4.11 -11.31
CA TYR A 80 17.38 -3.15 -11.04
C TYR A 80 17.88 -1.70 -11.01
N VAL A 81 17.20 -0.82 -11.78
CA VAL A 81 17.43 0.63 -11.81
C VAL A 81 16.32 1.34 -11.05
N CYS A 82 16.69 2.07 -9.99
CA CYS A 82 15.73 2.86 -9.22
C CYS A 82 15.35 4.15 -9.94
N ASP A 83 14.05 4.35 -10.14
CA ASP A 83 13.45 5.57 -10.70
C ASP A 83 12.22 5.97 -9.86
N THR A 84 12.19 7.20 -9.36
CA THR A 84 11.14 7.74 -8.49
C THR A 84 10.08 8.55 -9.24
N THR A 85 10.13 8.61 -10.57
CA THR A 85 9.08 9.27 -11.37
C THR A 85 7.79 8.44 -11.41
N PHE A 86 6.72 9.01 -11.95
CA PHE A 86 5.43 8.37 -12.20
C PHE A 86 4.83 8.97 -13.46
N ARG A 87 3.86 8.30 -14.09
CA ARG A 87 3.32 8.72 -15.39
C ARG A 87 2.43 9.96 -15.28
N ALA A 88 1.46 9.92 -14.38
CA ALA A 88 0.48 10.98 -14.22
C ALA A 88 -0.17 10.91 -12.83
N VAL A 89 -0.76 12.03 -12.40
CA VAL A 89 -1.50 12.13 -11.13
C VAL A 89 -2.84 12.76 -11.43
N ARG A 90 -3.90 12.23 -10.82
CA ARG A 90 -5.26 12.73 -10.95
C ARG A 90 -5.86 12.94 -9.56
N ILE A 91 -6.46 14.09 -9.35
CA ILE A 91 -7.24 14.36 -8.14
C ILE A 91 -8.62 13.77 -8.34
N VAL A 92 -8.98 12.80 -7.50
CA VAL A 92 -10.26 12.09 -7.51
C VAL A 92 -11.27 12.80 -6.62
N ASN A 93 -10.80 13.26 -5.45
CA ASN A 93 -11.57 14.12 -4.56
C ASN A 93 -10.64 15.20 -4.00
N ARG A 94 -11.18 16.40 -3.76
CA ARG A 94 -10.37 17.54 -3.27
C ARG A 94 -10.36 17.66 -1.75
N ASP A 95 -11.43 17.27 -1.09
CA ASP A 95 -11.61 17.39 0.36
C ASP A 95 -12.51 16.25 0.88
N PRO A 96 -11.97 15.25 1.60
CA PRO A 96 -10.54 15.01 1.82
C PRO A 96 -9.82 14.69 0.50
N LEU A 97 -8.53 15.01 0.43
CA LEU A 97 -7.76 14.79 -0.80
C LEU A 97 -7.61 13.29 -1.07
N VAL A 98 -8.15 12.84 -2.20
CA VAL A 98 -7.95 11.50 -2.75
C VAL A 98 -7.33 11.63 -4.13
N MET A 99 -6.23 10.95 -4.38
CA MET A 99 -5.47 10.98 -5.62
C MET A 99 -5.29 9.59 -6.21
N TYR A 100 -5.26 9.53 -7.53
CA TYR A 100 -4.89 8.36 -8.32
C TYR A 100 -3.56 8.63 -9.05
N ILE A 101 -2.63 7.69 -8.96
CA ILE A 101 -1.27 7.82 -9.45
C ILE A 101 -1.04 6.73 -10.50
N GLU A 102 -0.89 7.14 -11.76
CA GLU A 102 -0.60 6.25 -12.87
C GLU A 102 0.89 5.91 -12.95
N GLY A 103 1.22 4.62 -13.14
CA GLY A 103 2.59 4.17 -13.28
C GLY A 103 3.45 4.44 -12.04
N PHE A 104 2.84 4.29 -10.85
CA PHE A 104 3.55 4.38 -9.58
C PHE A 104 4.55 3.23 -9.42
N LEU A 105 4.16 1.99 -9.73
CA LEU A 105 5.07 0.85 -9.80
C LEU A 105 5.63 0.68 -11.20
N ARG A 106 6.87 0.20 -11.25
CA ARG A 106 7.63 -0.09 -12.48
C ARG A 106 7.46 -1.53 -12.92
N LYS A 107 7.82 -1.76 -14.17
CA LYS A 107 7.85 -3.08 -14.77
C LYS A 107 8.64 -4.05 -13.87
N GLY A 108 8.03 -5.16 -13.50
CA GLY A 108 8.62 -6.18 -12.61
C GLY A 108 8.52 -5.91 -11.10
N GLU A 109 8.28 -4.67 -10.66
CA GLU A 109 8.11 -4.38 -9.22
C GLU A 109 6.90 -5.08 -8.60
N PRO A 110 5.70 -5.13 -9.23
CA PRO A 110 4.57 -5.89 -8.71
C PRO A 110 4.91 -7.38 -8.50
N GLU A 111 5.54 -8.01 -9.50
CA GLU A 111 5.94 -9.42 -9.44
C GLU A 111 7.01 -9.66 -8.37
N TRP A 112 7.93 -8.71 -8.19
CA TRP A 112 8.93 -8.76 -7.13
C TRP A 112 8.27 -8.75 -5.76
N ILE A 113 7.40 -7.76 -5.49
CA ILE A 113 6.65 -7.65 -4.23
C ILE A 113 5.86 -8.94 -3.95
N ILE A 114 5.10 -9.43 -4.94
CA ILE A 114 4.32 -10.68 -4.81
C ILE A 114 5.24 -11.86 -4.46
N SER A 115 6.40 -11.97 -5.10
CA SER A 115 7.34 -13.06 -4.84
C SER A 115 7.89 -13.06 -3.41
N LYS A 116 8.09 -11.87 -2.82
CA LYS A 116 8.54 -11.70 -1.43
C LYS A 116 7.41 -11.93 -0.43
N ALA A 117 6.19 -11.53 -0.77
CA ALA A 117 5.01 -11.64 0.09
C ALA A 117 4.46 -13.06 0.17
N ASN A 118 4.43 -13.80 -0.93
CA ASN A 118 3.85 -15.14 -1.02
C ASN A 118 4.23 -16.11 0.12
N PRO A 119 5.53 -16.27 0.49
CA PRO A 119 5.91 -17.18 1.59
C PRO A 119 5.49 -16.68 2.98
N LEU A 120 5.09 -15.42 3.12
CA LEU A 120 4.77 -14.74 4.38
C LEU A 120 3.26 -14.49 4.57
N LEU A 121 2.44 -14.76 3.56
CA LEU A 121 1.00 -14.52 3.61
C LEU A 121 0.35 -15.38 4.70
N ALA A 122 -0.26 -14.71 5.67
CA ALA A 122 -1.09 -15.31 6.71
C ALA A 122 -2.45 -14.62 6.77
N ARG A 123 -3.43 -15.24 7.43
CA ARG A 123 -4.76 -14.65 7.60
C ARG A 123 -4.66 -13.28 8.27
N SER A 124 -5.26 -12.25 7.66
CA SER A 124 -5.22 -10.88 8.23
C SER A 124 -5.95 -10.79 9.56
N SER A 125 -5.38 -10.07 10.50
CA SER A 125 -6.06 -9.55 11.69
C SER A 125 -6.45 -8.09 11.48
N VAL A 126 -7.33 -7.59 12.36
CA VAL A 126 -7.73 -6.18 12.45
C VAL A 126 -7.27 -5.69 13.82
N VAL A 127 -6.93 -4.40 13.95
CA VAL A 127 -6.68 -3.82 15.27
C VAL A 127 -8.03 -3.64 15.94
N ASP A 128 -8.18 -4.12 17.17
CA ASP A 128 -9.43 -3.97 17.90
C ASP A 128 -9.60 -2.50 18.31
N VAL A 129 -10.60 -1.84 17.71
CA VAL A 129 -10.91 -0.42 17.95
C VAL A 129 -12.02 -0.26 18.97
N ASP A 130 -12.63 -1.37 19.42
CA ASP A 130 -13.71 -1.35 20.41
C ASP A 130 -13.22 -1.83 21.79
N ASP A 131 -13.75 -1.19 22.83
CA ASP A 131 -13.65 -1.69 24.21
C ASP A 131 -14.72 -2.77 24.50
N ASP A 132 -15.53 -3.16 23.50
CA ASP A 132 -16.52 -4.24 23.62
C ASP A 132 -15.84 -5.63 23.55
N PRO A 133 -15.78 -6.37 24.67
CA PRO A 133 -15.12 -7.67 24.72
C PRO A 133 -15.80 -8.77 23.90
N THR A 134 -16.99 -8.51 23.34
CA THR A 134 -17.80 -9.48 22.57
C THR A 134 -17.47 -9.51 21.08
N GLU A 135 -16.93 -8.42 20.50
CA GLU A 135 -16.54 -8.34 19.09
C GLU A 135 -15.02 -8.32 18.90
N LYS A 136 -14.32 -9.37 19.35
CA LYS A 136 -12.86 -9.45 19.17
C LYS A 136 -12.48 -9.46 17.70
N ARG A 137 -11.88 -8.38 17.23
CA ARG A 137 -11.41 -8.25 15.84
C ARG A 137 -10.06 -8.97 15.68
N ASN A 138 -10.09 -10.29 15.49
CA ASN A 138 -8.89 -11.12 15.35
C ASN A 138 -8.79 -11.79 13.95
N ALA A 139 -7.90 -12.77 13.78
CA ALA A 139 -7.72 -13.49 12.50
C ALA A 139 -8.96 -14.26 12.00
N THR A 140 -9.97 -14.48 12.85
CA THR A 140 -11.26 -15.08 12.48
C THR A 140 -12.34 -14.06 12.15
N SER A 141 -12.05 -12.76 12.29
CA SER A 141 -13.01 -11.69 12.04
C SER A 141 -13.51 -11.69 10.59
N LEU A 142 -14.83 -11.61 10.41
CA LEU A 142 -15.46 -11.38 9.11
C LEU A 142 -15.41 -9.91 8.68
N TYR A 143 -14.81 -9.04 9.49
CA TYR A 143 -14.63 -7.62 9.17
C TYR A 143 -13.56 -7.40 8.09
N ARG A 144 -12.52 -8.24 8.10
CA ARG A 144 -11.47 -8.27 7.08
C ARG A 144 -11.17 -9.72 6.79
N THR A 145 -11.40 -10.17 5.56
CA THR A 145 -11.27 -11.59 5.18
C THR A 145 -10.02 -11.92 4.35
N SER A 146 -9.16 -10.93 4.08
CA SER A 146 -7.89 -11.09 3.34
C SER A 146 -6.82 -11.95 4.04
N SER A 147 -5.74 -12.19 3.29
CA SER A 147 -4.42 -12.55 3.83
C SER A 147 -3.47 -11.35 3.77
N THR A 148 -2.52 -11.27 4.70
CA THR A 148 -1.53 -10.20 4.80
C THR A 148 -0.12 -10.77 4.96
N ALA A 149 0.86 -10.11 4.34
CA ALA A 149 2.28 -10.26 4.61
C ALA A 149 2.86 -8.88 4.93
N PHE A 150 3.84 -8.82 5.84
CA PHE A 150 4.62 -7.61 6.10
C PHE A 150 6.03 -7.81 5.58
N LEU A 151 6.49 -6.91 4.71
CA LEU A 151 7.83 -6.98 4.13
C LEU A 151 8.80 -6.07 4.88
N THR A 152 9.98 -6.59 5.15
CA THR A 152 11.06 -5.82 5.79
C THR A 152 11.89 -5.08 4.75
N ARG A 153 12.04 -3.77 4.94
CA ARG A 153 12.84 -2.88 4.08
C ARG A 153 14.34 -3.22 4.03
N SER A 154 14.88 -3.76 5.12
CA SER A 154 16.31 -4.03 5.26
C SER A 154 16.77 -5.09 4.25
N GLY A 155 17.81 -4.78 3.48
CA GLY A 155 18.41 -5.70 2.52
C GLY A 155 17.88 -5.55 1.09
N ASP A 156 16.59 -5.28 0.89
CA ASP A 156 15.98 -5.26 -0.46
C ASP A 156 16.03 -3.86 -1.14
N ARG A 157 16.83 -3.73 -2.21
CA ARG A 157 17.04 -2.47 -2.96
C ARG A 157 15.80 -2.01 -3.70
N ILE A 158 14.97 -2.94 -4.14
CA ILE A 158 13.76 -2.66 -4.92
C ILE A 158 12.69 -2.09 -3.99
N LEU A 159 12.44 -2.74 -2.84
CA LEU A 159 11.50 -2.23 -1.84
C LEU A 159 11.90 -0.84 -1.33
N ARG A 160 13.20 -0.60 -1.09
CA ARG A 160 13.70 0.74 -0.71
C ARG A 160 13.41 1.81 -1.77
N CYS A 161 13.53 1.47 -3.05
CA CYS A 161 13.23 2.42 -4.11
C CYS A 161 11.73 2.77 -4.15
N ILE A 162 10.86 1.77 -4.00
CA ILE A 162 9.40 1.95 -3.99
C ILE A 162 8.97 2.83 -2.80
N GLU A 163 9.51 2.61 -1.61
CA GLU A 163 9.26 3.47 -0.45
C GLU A 163 9.82 4.88 -0.64
N SER A 164 11.00 5.02 -1.25
CA SER A 164 11.55 6.34 -1.59
C SER A 164 10.67 7.08 -2.60
N ARG A 165 10.05 6.38 -3.54
CA ARG A 165 9.07 6.93 -4.48
C ARG A 165 7.81 7.38 -3.77
N ALA A 166 7.28 6.57 -2.86
CA ALA A 166 6.14 6.95 -2.01
C ALA A 166 6.46 8.19 -1.16
N SER A 167 7.64 8.24 -0.55
CA SER A 167 8.12 9.36 0.25
C SER A 167 8.26 10.64 -0.59
N THR A 168 8.80 10.52 -1.81
CA THR A 168 8.92 11.65 -2.75
C THR A 168 7.55 12.18 -3.17
N PHE A 169 6.59 11.28 -3.41
CA PHE A 169 5.23 11.67 -3.79
C PHE A 169 4.45 12.34 -2.66
N THR A 170 4.48 11.74 -1.46
CA THR A 170 3.68 12.19 -0.32
C THR A 170 4.32 13.35 0.45
N GLY A 171 5.62 13.55 0.31
CA GLY A 171 6.41 14.48 1.12
C GLY A 171 6.69 13.97 2.54
N VAL A 172 6.21 12.77 2.90
CA VAL A 172 6.49 12.17 4.21
C VAL A 172 7.82 11.41 4.17
N PRO A 173 8.77 11.64 5.10
CA PRO A 173 10.06 10.95 5.09
C PRO A 173 9.95 9.43 5.20
N VAL A 174 10.82 8.67 4.55
CA VAL A 174 10.81 7.18 4.65
C VAL A 174 10.90 6.65 6.09
N ARG A 175 11.58 7.35 7.00
CA ARG A 175 11.65 6.93 8.43
C ARG A 175 10.30 6.96 9.14
N ASN A 176 9.32 7.63 8.54
CA ASN A 176 7.96 7.81 9.02
C ASN A 176 6.99 6.82 8.36
N THR A 177 7.45 5.97 7.44
CA THR A 177 6.65 4.89 6.89
C THR A 177 6.60 3.71 7.84
N GLU A 178 5.44 3.07 7.94
CA GLU A 178 5.37 1.69 8.40
C GLU A 178 6.06 0.74 7.40
N GLY A 179 6.28 -0.51 7.81
CA GLY A 179 6.77 -1.54 6.89
C GLY A 179 5.72 -1.88 5.84
N LEU A 180 6.16 -2.16 4.61
CA LEU A 180 5.27 -2.43 3.48
C LEU A 180 4.33 -3.61 3.77
N GLN A 181 3.04 -3.33 3.88
CA GLN A 181 2.01 -4.33 4.12
C GLN A 181 1.41 -4.78 2.79
N VAL A 182 1.58 -6.04 2.44
CA VAL A 182 0.96 -6.65 1.26
C VAL A 182 -0.32 -7.37 1.68
N THR A 183 -1.40 -7.09 0.98
CA THR A 183 -2.73 -7.66 1.23
C THR A 183 -3.18 -8.44 0.01
N TYR A 184 -3.79 -9.61 0.24
CA TYR A 184 -4.23 -10.54 -0.80
C TYR A 184 -5.69 -10.91 -0.55
N TYR A 185 -6.56 -10.64 -1.52
CA TYR A 185 -7.99 -10.96 -1.48
C TYR A 185 -8.33 -11.98 -2.57
N LYS A 186 -8.98 -13.06 -2.17
CA LYS A 186 -9.68 -13.98 -3.08
C LYS A 186 -11.05 -13.43 -3.44
N GLU A 187 -11.67 -14.03 -4.46
CA GLU A 187 -13.07 -13.79 -4.78
C GLU A 187 -13.96 -13.92 -3.52
N GLY A 188 -14.87 -12.95 -3.35
CA GLY A 188 -15.76 -12.85 -2.18
C GLY A 188 -15.11 -12.37 -0.89
N GLN A 189 -13.78 -12.14 -0.85
CA GLN A 189 -13.14 -11.53 0.31
C GLN A 189 -13.20 -10.01 0.25
N GLU A 190 -13.27 -9.38 1.41
CA GLU A 190 -13.41 -7.94 1.56
C GLU A 190 -12.68 -7.43 2.81
N TYR A 191 -12.54 -6.12 2.89
CA TYR A 191 -12.31 -5.40 4.13
C TYR A 191 -13.41 -4.35 4.24
N LYS A 192 -14.22 -4.45 5.30
CA LYS A 192 -15.28 -3.47 5.56
C LYS A 192 -14.69 -2.07 5.77
N PRO A 193 -15.46 -1.01 5.48
CA PRO A 193 -15.08 0.38 5.71
C PRO A 193 -14.49 0.57 7.11
N HIS A 194 -13.37 1.28 7.18
CA HIS A 194 -12.63 1.54 8.40
C HIS A 194 -11.79 2.79 8.19
N TRP A 195 -11.24 3.30 9.29
CA TRP A 195 -10.24 4.35 9.26
C TRP A 195 -8.84 3.75 9.31
N ASP A 196 -7.93 4.33 8.55
CA ASP A 196 -6.52 3.98 8.67
C ASP A 196 -5.87 4.68 9.86
N TYR A 197 -6.35 5.88 10.23
CA TYR A 197 -5.92 6.57 11.46
C TYR A 197 -6.34 5.81 12.72
N PHE A 198 -5.64 6.10 13.81
CA PHE A 198 -5.96 5.58 15.15
C PHE A 198 -6.86 6.59 15.88
N PRO A 199 -8.17 6.34 16.04
CA PRO A 199 -9.06 7.32 16.64
C PRO A 199 -8.67 7.55 18.10
N ARG A 200 -8.47 8.81 18.48
CA ARG A 200 -7.85 9.22 19.75
C ARG A 200 -8.78 9.02 20.95
N GLU A 201 -10.07 8.93 20.68
CA GLU A 201 -11.13 8.67 21.65
C GLU A 201 -11.09 7.23 22.20
N PHE A 202 -10.50 6.28 21.49
CA PHE A 202 -10.41 4.89 21.95
C PHE A 202 -9.14 4.66 22.77
N ALA A 203 -9.32 4.23 24.02
CA ALA A 203 -8.21 3.94 24.93
C ALA A 203 -7.25 2.86 24.37
N SER A 204 -7.81 1.90 23.63
CA SER A 204 -7.09 0.81 22.94
C SER A 204 -6.07 1.29 21.91
N MET A 205 -6.17 2.54 21.44
CA MET A 205 -5.25 3.15 20.46
C MET A 205 -4.08 3.91 21.10
N GLY A 206 -4.13 4.14 22.41
CA GLY A 206 -3.16 4.97 23.11
C GLY A 206 -1.71 4.46 23.02
N GLU A 207 -1.50 3.15 22.93
CA GLU A 207 -0.16 2.57 22.81
C GLU A 207 0.43 2.74 21.40
N GLN A 208 -0.39 2.57 20.37
CA GLN A 208 -0.03 2.74 18.96
C GLN A 208 0.38 4.20 18.71
N LEU A 209 -0.44 5.14 19.18
CA LEU A 209 -0.17 6.58 19.10
C LEU A 209 1.14 6.97 19.82
N LYS A 210 1.44 6.35 20.98
CA LYS A 210 2.70 6.59 21.71
C LYS A 210 3.92 6.01 21.01
N ARG A 211 3.79 4.86 20.36
CA ARG A 211 4.91 4.16 19.70
C ARG A 211 5.24 4.75 18.32
N GLY A 212 4.21 5.06 17.52
CA GLY A 212 4.37 5.40 16.11
C GLY A 212 3.91 6.81 15.73
N GLY A 213 3.05 7.44 16.53
CA GLY A 213 2.32 8.65 16.15
C GLY A 213 1.00 8.33 15.46
N GLN A 214 0.40 9.34 14.81
CA GLN A 214 -0.85 9.20 14.06
C GLN A 214 -0.56 8.95 12.58
N ARG A 215 -1.36 8.10 11.92
CA ARG A 215 -1.34 7.94 10.46
C ARG A 215 -2.04 9.14 9.83
N VAL A 216 -1.33 9.85 8.97
CA VAL A 216 -1.84 11.07 8.33
C VAL A 216 -2.21 10.85 6.87
N THR A 217 -1.63 9.84 6.23
CA THR A 217 -1.91 9.48 4.85
C THR A 217 -1.59 8.01 4.61
N THR A 218 -2.33 7.43 3.67
CA THR A 218 -2.06 6.11 3.11
C THR A 218 -1.79 6.22 1.62
N LEU A 219 -0.75 5.51 1.16
CA LEU A 219 -0.54 5.19 -0.26
C LEU A 219 -0.76 3.70 -0.47
N PHE A 220 -1.64 3.36 -1.41
CA PHE A 220 -2.11 2.01 -1.68
C PHE A 220 -1.84 1.64 -3.14
N ALA A 221 -0.77 0.88 -3.38
CA ALA A 221 -0.35 0.48 -4.72
C ALA A 221 -0.96 -0.86 -5.13
N TYR A 222 -1.56 -0.91 -6.33
CA TYR A 222 -2.20 -2.09 -6.88
C TYR A 222 -1.18 -2.95 -7.65
N LEU A 223 -0.98 -4.20 -7.22
CA LEU A 223 0.00 -5.11 -7.83
C LEU A 223 -0.55 -5.89 -9.03
N ASN A 224 -1.86 -5.84 -9.25
CA ASN A 224 -2.51 -6.40 -10.42
C ASN A 224 -3.81 -5.64 -10.77
N THR A 225 -4.34 -5.89 -11.96
CA THR A 225 -5.62 -5.34 -12.41
C THR A 225 -6.72 -6.32 -12.09
N VAL A 226 -7.81 -5.86 -11.48
CA VAL A 226 -9.04 -6.66 -11.33
C VAL A 226 -10.00 -6.26 -12.45
N PRO A 227 -10.43 -7.21 -13.32
CA PRO A 227 -11.39 -6.92 -14.37
C PRO A 227 -12.71 -6.40 -13.79
N LEU A 228 -13.30 -5.41 -14.46
CA LEU A 228 -14.64 -4.95 -14.13
C LEU A 228 -15.67 -5.98 -14.64
N PRO A 229 -16.83 -6.13 -13.96
CA PRO A 229 -17.91 -6.95 -14.47
C PRO A 229 -18.33 -6.50 -15.87
N ALA A 230 -18.64 -7.45 -16.76
CA ALA A 230 -19.07 -7.13 -18.13
C ALA A 230 -20.35 -6.26 -18.20
N SER A 231 -21.14 -6.24 -17.12
CA SER A 231 -22.32 -5.38 -16.96
C SER A 231 -21.97 -3.93 -16.62
N PHE A 232 -20.71 -3.61 -16.31
CA PHE A 232 -20.29 -2.25 -16.05
C PHE A 232 -20.07 -1.49 -17.37
N THR A 233 -20.89 -0.47 -17.60
CA THR A 233 -20.88 0.36 -18.81
C THR A 233 -20.03 1.63 -18.68
N GLY A 234 -19.37 1.85 -17.52
CA GLY A 234 -18.34 2.87 -17.37
C GLY A 234 -17.07 2.45 -18.11
N ALA A 235 -16.62 3.29 -19.05
CA ALA A 235 -15.56 3.05 -20.04
C ALA A 235 -14.49 1.98 -19.68
N PRO A 236 -14.33 0.90 -20.47
CA PRO A 236 -13.49 -0.27 -20.14
C PRO A 236 -11.97 -0.05 -20.25
N ASN A 237 -11.53 1.10 -20.78
CA ASN A 237 -10.11 1.36 -21.06
C ASN A 237 -9.52 2.51 -20.25
N SER A 238 -10.28 2.99 -19.27
CA SER A 238 -9.92 4.19 -18.55
C SER A 238 -10.02 3.83 -17.08
N ALA A 239 -8.88 3.72 -16.42
CA ALA A 239 -8.74 3.56 -14.97
C ALA A 239 -9.28 4.80 -14.21
N PHE A 240 -10.37 5.39 -14.70
CA PHE A 240 -10.99 6.53 -14.07
C PHE A 240 -11.87 6.00 -12.94
N PRO A 241 -11.59 6.39 -11.69
CA PRO A 241 -12.61 6.38 -10.67
C PRO A 241 -13.79 7.21 -11.18
N ALA A 242 -14.98 6.62 -11.23
CA ALA A 242 -16.19 7.39 -11.47
C ALA A 242 -16.46 8.22 -10.19
N SER A 243 -15.90 9.43 -10.12
CA SER A 243 -16.42 10.45 -9.21
C SER A 243 -17.71 10.99 -9.85
N TYR A 244 -18.82 10.31 -9.64
CA TYR A 244 -20.09 10.93 -9.98
C TYR A 244 -21.13 10.63 -8.90
N THR A 245 -21.00 11.38 -7.82
CA THR A 245 -22.18 11.86 -7.11
C THR A 245 -22.32 13.33 -7.50
N PRO A 246 -23.34 13.73 -8.26
CA PRO A 246 -23.69 15.14 -8.40
C PRO A 246 -23.71 15.81 -7.02
N PRO A 247 -23.31 17.09 -6.87
CA PRO A 247 -23.28 17.79 -5.58
C PRO A 247 -24.61 17.74 -4.81
N ASP A 248 -25.71 17.51 -5.53
CA ASP A 248 -27.08 17.56 -5.03
C ASP A 248 -27.70 16.17 -4.77
N GLU A 249 -26.97 15.07 -5.01
CA GLU A 249 -27.42 13.71 -4.73
C GLU A 249 -26.75 13.14 -3.46
N PRO A 250 -27.49 12.39 -2.62
CA PRO A 250 -26.89 11.70 -1.49
C PRO A 250 -25.85 10.68 -1.98
N PRO A 251 -24.77 10.43 -1.19
CA PRO A 251 -23.78 9.40 -1.51
C PRO A 251 -24.46 8.08 -1.89
N ARG A 252 -23.95 7.41 -2.92
CA ARG A 252 -24.54 6.13 -3.37
C ARG A 252 -24.61 5.16 -2.19
N PRO A 253 -25.78 4.55 -1.92
CA PRO A 253 -25.89 3.52 -0.90
C PRO A 253 -24.88 2.42 -1.15
N ARG A 254 -24.28 1.87 -0.09
CA ARG A 254 -23.26 0.79 -0.16
C ARG A 254 -23.67 -0.38 -1.07
N ALA A 255 -24.97 -0.68 -1.16
CA ALA A 255 -25.53 -1.72 -2.03
C ALA A 255 -25.40 -1.43 -3.55
N GLN A 256 -25.00 -0.22 -3.94
CA GLN A 256 -24.80 0.20 -5.32
C GLN A 256 -23.31 0.34 -5.70
N LEU A 257 -22.40 0.07 -4.77
CA LEU A 257 -20.97 0.01 -5.05
C LEU A 257 -20.64 -1.31 -5.75
N ILE A 258 -19.76 -1.27 -6.73
CA ILE A 258 -19.55 -2.40 -7.65
C ILE A 258 -18.77 -3.52 -6.97
N GLY A 259 -17.91 -3.17 -6.00
CA GLY A 259 -17.18 -4.14 -5.18
C GLY A 259 -16.13 -4.96 -5.94
N ALA A 260 -15.83 -4.62 -7.20
CA ALA A 260 -14.89 -5.31 -8.09
C ALA A 260 -13.40 -5.07 -7.71
N GLY A 261 -13.05 -5.29 -6.44
CA GLY A 261 -11.72 -5.04 -5.90
C GLY A 261 -11.37 -3.56 -5.73
N ALA A 262 -12.33 -2.65 -5.89
CA ALA A 262 -12.12 -1.22 -5.74
C ALA A 262 -11.77 -0.83 -4.30
N THR A 263 -10.91 0.18 -4.14
CA THR A 263 -10.78 0.95 -2.90
C THR A 263 -11.96 1.92 -2.84
N GLN A 264 -12.79 1.80 -1.81
CA GLN A 264 -14.05 2.53 -1.70
C GLN A 264 -13.98 3.57 -0.59
N PHE A 265 -14.50 4.77 -0.87
CA PHE A 265 -14.73 5.85 0.09
C PHE A 265 -16.24 6.15 0.10
N PRO A 266 -17.02 5.42 0.92
CA PRO A 266 -18.48 5.45 0.85
C PRO A 266 -19.07 6.84 1.13
N ASP A 267 -18.54 7.56 2.11
CA ASP A 267 -19.04 8.89 2.49
C ASP A 267 -18.74 9.96 1.43
N LEU A 268 -17.78 9.68 0.53
CA LEU A 268 -17.46 10.51 -0.63
C LEU A 268 -18.17 10.05 -1.91
N GLY A 269 -18.75 8.84 -1.91
CA GLY A 269 -19.25 8.20 -3.13
C GLY A 269 -18.17 7.88 -4.17
N VAL A 270 -16.91 7.73 -3.74
CA VAL A 270 -15.75 7.52 -4.61
C VAL A 270 -15.32 6.04 -4.60
N GLU A 271 -15.02 5.50 -5.78
CA GLU A 271 -14.39 4.18 -5.93
C GLU A 271 -13.16 4.29 -6.83
N VAL A 272 -12.00 3.81 -6.37
CA VAL A 272 -10.78 3.71 -7.15
C VAL A 272 -10.53 2.26 -7.53
N PHE A 273 -10.60 1.97 -8.84
CA PHE A 273 -10.45 0.61 -9.34
C PHE A 273 -8.98 0.21 -9.48
N PRO A 274 -8.64 -1.04 -9.11
CA PRO A 274 -7.27 -1.53 -9.14
C PRO A 274 -6.80 -1.73 -10.57
N VAL A 275 -5.72 -1.03 -10.92
CA VAL A 275 -4.99 -1.23 -12.17
C VAL A 275 -3.54 -1.49 -11.83
N LYS A 276 -3.00 -2.58 -12.37
CA LYS A 276 -1.62 -3.01 -12.13
C LYS A 276 -0.66 -1.82 -12.25
N GLY A 277 0.12 -1.60 -11.20
CA GLY A 277 1.15 -0.58 -11.09
C GLY A 277 0.65 0.84 -10.86
N ALA A 278 -0.65 1.08 -10.80
CA ALA A 278 -1.19 2.33 -10.28
C ALA A 278 -1.24 2.32 -8.74
N ALA A 279 -1.46 3.49 -8.15
CA ALA A 279 -1.70 3.62 -6.72
C ALA A 279 -2.83 4.62 -6.43
N ALA A 280 -3.54 4.42 -5.33
CA ALA A 280 -4.38 5.42 -4.70
C ALA A 280 -3.62 6.06 -3.53
N MET A 281 -3.90 7.32 -3.24
CA MET A 281 -3.40 7.99 -2.05
C MET A 281 -4.50 8.87 -1.46
N TRP A 282 -4.62 8.89 -0.14
CA TRP A 282 -5.57 9.75 0.56
C TRP A 282 -4.97 10.26 1.87
N TRP A 283 -5.51 11.37 2.37
CA TRP A 283 -5.20 11.89 3.70
C TRP A 283 -6.25 11.44 4.70
N ASP A 284 -5.78 10.97 5.86
CA ASP A 284 -6.61 10.52 6.97
C ASP A 284 -6.87 11.62 8.00
N VAL A 285 -6.24 12.78 7.81
CA VAL A 285 -6.34 13.95 8.68
C VAL A 285 -6.60 15.22 7.87
N GLY A 286 -7.35 16.14 8.46
CA GLY A 286 -7.56 17.48 7.93
C GLY A 286 -6.30 18.35 8.01
N LEU A 287 -6.37 19.54 7.41
CA LEU A 287 -5.24 20.49 7.36
C LEU A 287 -4.77 20.96 8.75
N LYS A 288 -5.58 20.82 9.80
CA LYS A 288 -5.21 21.17 11.18
C LYS A 288 -4.77 19.94 11.99
N GLY A 289 -4.67 18.77 11.36
CA GLY A 289 -4.24 17.52 11.98
C GLY A 289 -5.31 16.81 12.82
N GLU A 290 -6.57 17.22 12.68
CA GLU A 290 -7.75 16.51 13.15
C GLU A 290 -8.01 15.27 12.29
N ASP A 291 -8.50 14.19 12.89
CA ASP A 291 -8.81 12.98 12.15
C ASP A 291 -10.04 13.23 11.23
N ASP A 292 -10.00 12.81 9.96
CA ASP A 292 -11.11 13.00 9.00
C ASP A 292 -11.92 11.69 8.86
N PRO A 293 -13.19 11.66 9.29
CA PRO A 293 -13.96 10.43 9.33
C PRO A 293 -14.54 9.98 7.97
N ARG A 294 -14.43 10.80 6.91
CA ARG A 294 -15.10 10.63 5.60
C ARG A 294 -14.30 9.80 4.59
#